data_AF-A0A284S0J2-F1
#
_entry.id   AF-A0A284S0J2-F1
#
_cell.length_a   1.000
_cell.length_b   1.000
_cell.length_c   1.000
_cell.angle_alpha   90.00
_cell.angle_beta   90.00
_cell.angle_gamma   90.00
#
_symmetry.space_group_name_H-M   'P 1'
#
loop_
_entity.id
_entity.type
_entity.pdbx_description
1 polymer ?
#
loop_
_entity_poly.entity_id
_entity_poly.type
_entity_poly.pdbx_seq_one_letter_code
_entity_poly.pdbx_strand_id
1 'polypeptide(L)'
;MLPAALALPPVETTNGLNENDITAYNVCLEFEKSAQADSVALIHARILGYLIIHSPSGNARHKVVKVMHSCAQDHAKLFQLGQAFMYHFIRPFKKSNGEHPTPQILLHLSC
;
A
#
# COMPACT_ATOMS: atom_id res chain seq x y z
N MET A 1 -14.69 -8.71 -2.01
CA MET A 1 -13.36 -9.37 -1.93
C MET A 1 -12.48 -8.69 -2.97
N LEU A 2 -11.32 -8.10 -2.61
CA LEU A 2 -10.35 -7.78 -3.66
C LEU A 2 -9.96 -9.12 -4.30
N PRO A 3 -10.13 -9.31 -5.61
CA PRO A 3 -9.84 -10.59 -6.23
C PRO A 3 -8.36 -10.89 -6.04
N ALA A 4 -8.06 -12.09 -5.55
CA ALA A 4 -6.72 -12.54 -5.18
C ALA A 4 -5.77 -12.77 -6.37
N ALA A 5 -6.00 -12.13 -7.53
CA ALA A 5 -5.39 -12.57 -8.80
C ALA A 5 -4.94 -11.47 -9.77
N LEU A 6 -4.94 -10.18 -9.41
CA LEU A 6 -4.23 -9.19 -10.23
C LEU A 6 -2.87 -8.86 -9.61
N ALA A 7 -1.82 -9.14 -10.37
CA ALA A 7 -0.51 -8.53 -10.16
C ALA A 7 -0.64 -7.00 -10.23
N LEU A 8 0.29 -6.28 -9.61
CA LEU A 8 0.33 -4.82 -9.78
C LEU A 8 0.48 -4.48 -11.27
N PRO A 9 -0.31 -3.54 -11.81
CA PRO A 9 -0.19 -3.14 -13.20
C PRO A 9 1.20 -2.54 -13.48
N PRO A 10 1.72 -2.62 -14.71
CA PRO A 10 2.92 -1.89 -15.08
C PRO A 10 2.74 -0.38 -14.86
N VAL A 11 3.83 0.30 -14.48
CA VAL A 11 3.85 1.76 -14.21
C VAL A 11 3.29 2.60 -15.37
N GLU A 12 3.40 2.12 -16.60
CA GLU A 12 2.88 2.77 -17.82
C GLU A 12 1.36 2.97 -17.83
N THR A 13 0.65 2.30 -16.92
CA THR A 13 -0.82 2.34 -16.83
C THR A 13 -1.34 3.40 -15.84
N THR A 14 -0.45 4.11 -15.13
CA THR A 14 -0.85 4.99 -14.01
C THR A 14 -0.94 6.46 -14.43
N ASN A 15 -1.98 6.81 -15.20
CA ASN A 15 -2.30 8.20 -15.54
C ASN A 15 -2.54 9.03 -14.25
N GLY A 16 -1.83 10.15 -14.09
CA GLY A 16 -2.05 11.09 -12.97
C GLY A 16 -1.18 10.88 -11.71
N LEU A 17 -0.15 10.05 -11.79
CA LEU A 17 0.92 9.96 -10.78
C LEU A 17 2.05 10.94 -11.08
N ASN A 18 2.64 11.53 -10.04
CA ASN A 18 3.88 12.31 -10.16
C ASN A 18 5.12 11.40 -9.95
N GLU A 19 6.32 11.97 -10.07
CA GLU A 19 7.58 11.23 -9.90
C GLU A 19 7.74 10.55 -8.53
N ASN A 20 7.29 11.19 -7.45
CA ASN A 20 7.35 10.60 -6.10
C ASN A 20 6.39 9.42 -5.95
N ASP A 21 5.20 9.53 -6.55
CA ASP A 21 4.22 8.44 -6.59
C ASP A 21 4.77 7.26 -7.40
N ILE A 22 5.39 7.52 -8.57
CA ILE A 22 6.00 6.52 -9.45
C ILE A 22 7.16 5.79 -8.75
N THR A 23 8.04 6.52 -8.07
CA THR A 23 9.18 5.91 -7.38
C THR A 23 8.73 5.01 -6.21
N ALA A 24 7.75 5.44 -5.42
CA ALA A 24 7.15 4.59 -4.38
C ALA A 24 6.39 3.39 -4.97
N TYR A 25 5.78 3.55 -6.15
CA TYR A 25 5.14 2.44 -6.85
C TYR A 25 6.15 1.39 -7.32
N ASN A 26 7.30 1.83 -7.85
CA ASN A 26 8.38 0.92 -8.23
C ASN A 26 8.92 0.12 -7.04
N VAL A 27 9.00 0.73 -5.85
CA VAL A 27 9.33 -0.01 -4.61
C VAL A 27 8.33 -1.15 -4.35
N CYS A 28 7.04 -0.93 -4.61
CA CYS A 28 6.02 -2.00 -4.48
C CYS A 28 6.22 -3.11 -5.50
N LEU A 29 6.56 -2.77 -6.75
CA LEU A 29 6.81 -3.75 -7.80
C LEU A 29 8.02 -4.62 -7.45
N GLU A 30 9.10 -4.02 -6.97
CA GLU A 30 10.29 -4.77 -6.54
C GLU A 30 9.98 -5.63 -5.31
N PHE A 31 9.22 -5.10 -4.35
CA PHE A 31 8.77 -5.89 -3.20
C PHE A 31 7.88 -7.07 -3.63
N GLU A 32 6.90 -6.86 -4.53
CA GLU A 32 6.04 -7.93 -5.08
C GLU A 32 6.88 -9.02 -5.76
N LYS A 33 7.87 -8.64 -6.59
CA LYS A 33 8.78 -9.59 -7.24
C LYS A 33 9.55 -10.42 -6.22
N SER A 34 10.03 -9.81 -5.15
CA SER A 34 10.75 -10.52 -4.08
C SER A 34 9.86 -11.45 -3.26
N ALA A 35 8.55 -11.17 -3.22
CA ALA A 35 7.57 -11.88 -2.39
C ALA A 35 6.87 -13.05 -3.12
N GLN A 36 7.28 -13.42 -4.34
CA GLN A 36 6.58 -14.43 -5.15
C GLN A 36 6.41 -15.80 -4.47
N ALA A 37 7.32 -16.17 -3.57
CA ALA A 37 7.25 -17.42 -2.81
C ALA A 37 6.42 -17.32 -1.51
N ASP A 38 6.07 -16.11 -1.07
CA ASP A 38 5.30 -15.84 0.15
C ASP A 38 3.99 -15.14 -0.19
N SER A 39 2.90 -15.91 -0.23
CA SER A 39 1.57 -15.42 -0.56
C SER A 39 1.08 -14.29 0.35
N VAL A 40 1.51 -14.23 1.62
CA VAL A 40 1.11 -13.19 2.57
C VAL A 40 1.87 -11.90 2.27
N ALA A 41 3.19 -12.00 2.10
CA ALA A 41 4.00 -10.85 1.70
C ALA A 41 3.57 -10.28 0.35
N LEU A 42 3.22 -11.15 -0.60
CA LEU A 42 2.68 -10.76 -1.91
C LEU A 42 1.39 -9.93 -1.79
N ILE A 43 0.46 -10.33 -0.92
CA ILE A 43 -0.78 -9.58 -0.66
C ILE A 43 -0.45 -8.18 -0.12
N HIS A 44 0.50 -8.07 0.81
CA HIS A 44 0.89 -6.79 1.38
C HIS A 44 1.57 -5.87 0.37
N ALA A 45 2.47 -6.40 -0.47
CA ALA A 45 3.06 -5.64 -1.57
C ALA A 45 2.00 -5.07 -2.51
N ARG A 46 1.01 -5.89 -2.89
CA ARG A 46 -0.11 -5.46 -3.75
C ARG A 46 -0.99 -4.42 -3.09
N ILE A 47 -1.33 -4.58 -1.81
CA ILE A 47 -2.11 -3.59 -1.05
C ILE A 47 -1.41 -2.23 -1.10
N LEU A 48 -0.10 -2.18 -0.87
CA LEU A 48 0.68 -0.95 -0.91
C LEU A 48 0.64 -0.28 -2.28
N GLY A 49 0.87 -1.03 -3.37
CA GLY A 49 0.78 -0.48 -4.72
C GLY A 49 -0.62 0.04 -5.07
N TYR A 50 -1.67 -0.67 -4.66
CA TYR A 50 -3.05 -0.23 -4.88
C TYR A 50 -3.43 1.02 -4.08
N LEU A 51 -2.84 1.24 -2.90
CA LEU A 51 -3.06 2.48 -2.14
C LEU A 51 -2.49 3.71 -2.84
N ILE A 52 -1.47 3.56 -3.67
CA ILE A 52 -0.93 4.64 -4.50
C ILE A 52 -1.88 4.92 -5.66
N ILE A 53 -2.29 3.89 -6.40
CA ILE A 53 -3.14 4.04 -7.60
C ILE A 53 -4.55 4.52 -7.24
N HIS A 54 -5.17 3.90 -6.23
CA HIS A 54 -6.57 4.12 -5.89
C HIS A 54 -6.75 4.95 -4.63
N SER A 55 -5.76 5.78 -4.29
CA SER A 55 -5.87 6.66 -3.14
C SER A 55 -7.10 7.57 -3.28
N PRO A 56 -7.92 7.75 -2.22
CA PRO A 56 -9.15 8.55 -2.30
C PRO A 56 -8.88 10.05 -2.49
N SER A 57 -7.65 10.52 -2.27
CA SER A 57 -7.23 11.89 -2.53
C SER A 57 -5.71 12.00 -2.72
N GLY A 58 -5.26 13.06 -3.39
CA GLY A 58 -3.82 13.34 -3.53
C GLY A 58 -3.10 13.52 -2.18
N ASN A 59 -3.77 14.09 -1.16
CA ASN A 59 -3.19 14.25 0.18
C ASN A 59 -3.03 12.88 0.89
N ALA A 60 -4.02 12.00 0.78
CA ALA A 60 -3.90 10.64 1.30
C ALA A 60 -2.76 9.89 0.60
N ARG A 61 -2.64 10.04 -0.73
CA ARG A 61 -1.56 9.45 -1.52
C ARG A 61 -0.19 9.95 -1.08
N HIS A 62 -0.04 11.27 -0.96
CA HIS A 62 1.21 11.89 -0.51
C HIS A 62 1.67 11.34 0.85
N LYS A 63 0.75 11.20 1.79
CA LYS A 63 1.03 10.62 3.12
C LYS A 63 1.48 9.15 3.04
N VAL A 64 0.81 8.33 2.23
CA VAL A 64 1.17 6.93 1.99
C VAL A 64 2.56 6.84 1.36
N VAL A 65 2.78 7.56 0.26
CA VAL A 65 4.07 7.62 -0.47
C VAL A 65 5.21 8.06 0.43
N LYS A 66 5.00 9.07 1.28
CA LYS A 66 6.01 9.53 2.25
C LYS A 66 6.43 8.41 3.19
N VAL A 67 5.48 7.65 3.75
CA VAL A 67 5.80 6.55 4.65
C VAL A 67 6.47 5.39 3.89
N MET A 68 6.03 5.09 2.67
CA MET A 68 6.65 4.04 1.86
C MET A 68 8.11 4.34 1.54
N HIS A 69 8.42 5.60 1.20
CA HIS A 69 9.80 6.05 0.99
C HIS A 69 10.66 5.90 2.24
N SER A 70 10.12 6.15 3.43
CA SER A 70 10.86 5.92 4.68
C SER A 70 11.26 4.45 4.89
N CYS A 71 10.54 3.51 4.27
CA CYS A 71 10.75 2.07 4.42
C CYS A 71 11.32 1.40 3.16
N ALA A 72 11.68 2.15 2.12
CA ALA A 72 11.89 1.63 0.76
C ALA A 72 13.00 0.57 0.63
N GLN A 73 13.96 0.56 1.55
CA GLN A 73 15.11 -0.36 1.53
C GLN A 73 14.93 -1.58 2.46
N ASP A 74 13.78 -1.71 3.11
CA ASP A 74 13.55 -2.74 4.12
C ASP A 74 12.22 -3.45 3.85
N HIS A 75 12.30 -4.62 3.23
CA HIS A 75 11.12 -5.44 2.91
C HIS A 75 10.36 -5.90 4.15
N ALA A 76 11.01 -6.08 5.30
CA ALA A 76 10.32 -6.44 6.54
C ALA A 76 9.48 -5.27 7.05
N LYS A 77 10.00 -4.04 6.96
CA LYS A 77 9.23 -2.83 7.27
C LYS A 77 8.11 -2.57 6.27
N LEU A 78 8.34 -2.79 4.97
CA LEU A 78 7.27 -2.74 3.95
C LEU A 78 6.16 -3.75 4.23
N PHE A 79 6.52 -4.98 4.64
CA PHE A 79 5.57 -5.99 5.06
C PHE A 79 4.73 -5.52 6.27
N GLN A 80 5.37 -4.99 7.31
CA GLN A 80 4.68 -4.42 8.48
C GLN A 80 3.77 -3.25 8.11
N LEU A 81 4.21 -2.37 7.20
CA LEU A 81 3.42 -1.26 6.70
C LEU A 81 2.16 -1.76 5.98
N GLY A 82 2.31 -2.75 5.10
CA GLY A 82 1.18 -3.39 4.42
C GLY A 82 0.21 -4.06 5.39
N GLN A 83 0.70 -4.66 6.48
CA GLN A 83 -0.14 -5.20 7.56
C GLN A 83 -0.91 -4.10 8.30
N ALA A 84 -0.24 -2.99 8.64
CA ALA A 84 -0.87 -1.86 9.31
C ALA A 84 -2.01 -1.28 8.45
N PHE A 85 -1.78 -1.09 7.15
CA PHE A 85 -2.83 -0.64 6.24
C PHE A 85 -3.99 -1.63 6.15
N MET A 86 -3.70 -2.93 6.01
CA MET A 86 -4.72 -3.96 5.98
C MET A 86 -5.57 -3.95 7.26
N TYR A 87 -4.93 -3.91 8.43
CA TYR A 87 -5.61 -4.00 9.72
C TYR A 87 -6.44 -2.75 10.05
N HIS A 88 -5.93 -1.55 9.74
CA HIS A 88 -6.57 -0.30 10.12
C HIS A 88 -7.49 0.31 9.05
N PHE A 89 -7.26 0.02 7.77
CA PHE A 89 -8.00 0.67 6.68
C PHE A 89 -8.77 -0.29 5.78
N ILE A 90 -8.50 -1.60 5.80
CA ILE A 90 -9.21 -2.56 4.95
C ILE A 90 -10.12 -3.46 5.78
N ARG A 91 -9.61 -4.03 6.88
CA ARG A 91 -10.33 -4.98 7.73
C ARG A 91 -11.53 -4.38 8.44
N PRO A 92 -11.50 -3.13 8.97
CA PRO A 92 -12.66 -2.55 9.65
C PRO A 92 -13.85 -2.42 8.70
N PHE A 93 -13.62 -1.95 7.47
CA PHE A 93 -14.64 -1.80 6.43
C PHE A 93 -15.22 -3.13 5.92
N LYS A 94 -14.50 -4.26 6.10
CA LYS A 94 -15.07 -5.59 5.85
C LYS A 94 -15.95 -6.10 7.00
N LYS A 95 -15.75 -5.58 8.21
CA LYS A 95 -16.41 -6.07 9.44
C LYS A 95 -17.63 -5.21 9.81
N SER A 96 -17.72 -3.95 9.37
CA SER A 96 -18.80 -3.04 9.75
C SER A 96 -19.62 -2.56 8.55
N ASN A 97 -20.89 -2.93 8.50
CA ASN A 97 -21.94 -2.19 7.79
C ASN A 97 -22.43 -0.97 8.61
N GLY A 98 -21.58 -0.23 9.35
CA GLY A 98 -22.15 0.86 10.16
C GLY A 98 -21.27 1.77 11.03
N GLU A 99 -20.01 1.47 11.35
CA GLU A 99 -19.28 2.37 12.27
C GLU A 99 -17.81 2.54 11.90
N HIS A 100 -17.44 3.78 11.60
CA HIS A 100 -16.12 4.19 11.14
C HIS A 100 -15.23 4.60 12.33
N PRO A 101 -14.17 3.84 12.68
CA PRO A 101 -13.13 4.37 13.55
C PRO A 101 -12.27 5.37 12.75
N THR A 102 -12.04 6.55 13.31
CA THR A 102 -11.20 7.60 12.72
C THR A 102 -9.73 7.17 12.77
N PRO A 103 -9.01 6.99 11.63
CA PRO A 103 -7.63 6.54 11.67
C PRO A 103 -6.67 7.72 11.92
N GLN A 104 -6.05 7.80 13.09
CA GLN A 104 -4.94 8.75 13.39
C GLN A 104 -3.53 8.18 13.10
N ILE A 105 -3.43 7.11 12.32
CA ILE A 105 -2.27 6.20 12.42
C ILE A 105 -1.10 6.57 11.50
N LEU A 106 -1.32 7.45 10.53
CA LEU A 106 -0.29 7.81 9.55
C LEU A 106 0.89 8.60 10.15
N LEU A 107 0.77 9.12 11.38
CA LEU A 107 1.86 9.83 12.08
C LEU A 107 2.82 8.90 12.84
N HIS A 108 2.47 7.63 13.07
CA HIS A 108 3.29 6.68 13.84
C HIS A 108 3.95 5.59 13.00
N LEU A 109 3.70 5.56 11.68
CA LEU A 109 4.17 4.50 10.78
C LEU A 109 5.47 4.83 10.04
N SER A 110 6.10 5.97 10.32
CA SER A 110 7.40 6.30 9.73
C SER A 110 8.48 5.34 10.25
N CYS A 111 9.13 4.69 9.31
CA CYS A 111 10.45 4.10 9.46
C CYS A 111 11.50 5.23 9.61
#